data_AF-A0A0D3RRU2-F1
#
_entry.id   AF-A0A0D3RRU2-F1
#
_cell.length_a   1.000
_cell.length_b   1.000
_cell.length_c   1.000
_cell.angle_alpha   90.00
_cell.angle_beta   90.00
_cell.angle_gamma   90.00
#
_symmetry.space_group_name_H-M   'P 1'
#
loop_
_entity.id
_entity.type
_entity.pdbx_description
1 polymer ?
#
loop_
_entity_poly.entity_id
_entity_poly.type
_entity_poly.pdbx_seq_one_letter_code
_entity_poly.pdbx_strand_id
1 'polypeptide(L)'
;MKQIFSLKWRSSRQPRKRRKFQYNAPLHIKHKFLGSHLSKELIKKYGKRSFPIRKGDTVKIQRGQYKGKSGKIEKVLLKETKVWVEGISLTKRDGSKSFYPIHPSNLLITELDLTDKKRKGSLERKNGTSIKKQSAEKLADKEKGN
;
A
#
# COMPACT_ATOMS: atom_id res chain seq x y z
N MET A 1 28.03 -18.33 10.03
CA MET A 1 27.76 -16.87 9.85
C MET A 1 26.49 -16.49 10.61
N LYS A 2 26.47 -15.36 11.33
CA LYS A 2 25.25 -14.85 11.98
C LYS A 2 24.26 -14.38 10.91
N GLN A 3 23.02 -14.86 10.94
CA GLN A 3 21.99 -14.43 9.98
C GLN A 3 21.67 -12.94 10.15
N ILE A 4 21.72 -12.17 9.05
CA ILE A 4 21.43 -10.73 9.02
C ILE A 4 19.93 -10.47 9.22
N PHE A 5 19.09 -11.39 8.74
CA PHE A 5 17.63 -11.35 8.80
C PHE A 5 17.06 -12.76 9.02
N SER A 6 15.90 -12.87 9.68
CA SER A 6 15.21 -14.14 9.90
C SER A 6 13.71 -14.01 9.63
N LEU A 7 13.18 -14.89 8.78
CA LEU A 7 11.74 -15.04 8.51
C LEU A 7 10.96 -15.66 9.68
N LYS A 8 11.64 -16.42 10.55
CA LYS A 8 11.02 -17.09 11.71
C LYS A 8 10.63 -16.10 12.80
N TRP A 9 11.25 -14.92 12.81
CA TRP A 9 10.96 -13.88 13.79
C TRP A 9 9.61 -13.23 13.51
N ARG A 10 8.63 -13.47 14.38
CA ARG A 10 7.24 -13.01 14.22
C ARG A 10 7.01 -11.61 14.77
N SER A 11 7.45 -11.34 16.01
CA SER A 11 7.29 -10.04 16.66
C SER A 11 8.24 -9.88 17.85
N SER A 12 8.45 -8.64 18.28
CA SER A 12 9.08 -8.32 19.56
C SER A 12 8.61 -6.96 20.03
N ARG A 13 8.43 -6.79 21.35
CA ARG A 13 8.15 -5.49 21.96
C ARG A 13 9.36 -4.54 21.91
N GLN A 14 10.57 -5.08 21.84
CA GLN A 14 11.82 -4.30 21.90
C GLN A 14 12.01 -3.42 20.64
N PRO A 15 12.09 -2.08 20.76
CA PRO A 15 12.23 -1.17 19.62
C PRO A 15 13.48 -1.43 18.77
N ARG A 16 14.61 -1.76 19.43
CA ARG A 16 15.87 -2.09 18.76
C ARG A 16 15.73 -3.25 17.77
N LYS A 17 15.03 -4.33 18.17
CA LYS A 17 14.80 -5.50 17.32
C LYS A 17 13.89 -5.17 16.14
N ARG A 18 12.83 -4.38 16.38
CA ARG A 18 11.90 -3.90 15.32
C ARG A 18 12.58 -3.05 14.26
N ARG A 19 13.40 -2.06 14.67
CA ARG A 19 14.15 -1.22 13.73
C ARG A 19 15.16 -2.03 12.92
N LYS A 20 15.89 -2.94 13.57
CA LYS A 20 16.85 -3.83 12.90
C LYS A 20 16.18 -4.70 11.83
N PHE A 21 15.01 -5.27 12.14
CA PHE A 21 14.26 -6.08 11.19
C PHE A 21 13.82 -5.29 9.96
N GLN A 22 13.23 -4.10 10.15
CA GLN A 22 12.75 -3.29 9.03
C GLN A 22 13.90 -2.84 8.12
N TYR A 23 15.04 -2.45 8.71
CA TYR A 23 16.22 -2.04 7.98
C TYR A 23 16.80 -3.18 7.14
N ASN A 24 16.99 -4.35 7.75
CA ASN A 24 17.56 -5.55 7.12
C ASN A 24 16.60 -6.37 6.26
N ALA A 25 15.32 -5.97 6.14
CA ALA A 25 14.33 -6.76 5.42
C ALA A 25 14.69 -6.94 3.93
N PRO A 26 14.62 -8.17 3.38
CA PRO A 26 14.74 -8.42 1.95
C PRO A 26 13.69 -7.66 1.12
N LEU A 27 13.97 -7.40 -0.16
CA LEU A 27 13.12 -6.59 -1.04
C LEU A 27 11.68 -7.12 -1.17
N HIS A 28 11.49 -8.44 -1.27
CA HIS A 28 10.17 -9.05 -1.36
C HIS A 28 9.33 -8.84 -0.10
N ILE A 29 9.96 -8.70 1.08
CA ILE A 29 9.28 -8.36 2.34
C ILE A 29 9.02 -6.87 2.41
N LYS A 30 9.99 -6.03 1.99
CA LYS A 30 9.82 -4.57 1.93
C LYS A 30 8.65 -4.16 1.03
N HIS A 31 8.29 -4.96 0.04
CA HIS A 31 7.07 -4.75 -0.75
C HIS A 31 5.80 -4.68 0.10
N LYS A 32 5.71 -5.45 1.21
CA LYS A 32 4.57 -5.38 2.13
C LYS A 32 4.53 -4.05 2.90
N PHE A 33 5.67 -3.40 3.10
CA PHE A 33 5.75 -2.10 3.79
C PHE A 33 5.29 -0.94 2.92
N LEU A 34 5.17 -1.13 1.60
CA LEU A 34 4.61 -0.16 0.66
C LEU A 34 3.07 -0.12 0.65
N GLY A 35 2.42 -0.69 1.66
CA GLY A 35 0.96 -0.62 1.79
C GLY A 35 0.49 0.81 2.11
N SER A 36 -0.44 1.33 1.31
CA SER A 36 -1.12 2.59 1.57
C SER A 36 -2.63 2.41 1.64
N HIS A 37 -3.31 3.40 2.21
CA HIS A 37 -4.75 3.36 2.38
C HIS A 37 -5.48 3.48 1.04
N LEU A 38 -6.53 2.69 0.86
CA LEU A 38 -7.45 2.81 -0.28
C LEU A 38 -8.48 3.92 -0.01
N SER A 39 -9.01 4.53 -1.06
CA SER A 39 -10.17 5.43 -0.98
C SER A 39 -11.40 4.70 -0.43
N LYS A 40 -12.36 5.43 0.14
CA LYS A 40 -13.58 4.83 0.71
C LYS A 40 -14.35 4.00 -0.35
N GLU A 41 -14.35 4.44 -1.60
CA GLU A 41 -14.95 3.75 -2.72
C GLU A 41 -14.25 2.41 -3.02
N LEU A 42 -12.92 2.42 -3.10
CA LEU A 42 -12.13 1.21 -3.32
C LEU A 42 -12.23 0.23 -2.14
N ILE A 43 -12.32 0.75 -0.90
CA ILE A 43 -12.55 -0.07 0.30
C ILE A 43 -13.89 -0.80 0.18
N LYS A 44 -14.97 -0.10 -0.21
CA LYS A 44 -16.29 -0.71 -0.41
C LYS A 44 -16.26 -1.78 -1.50
N LYS A 45 -15.58 -1.50 -2.62
CA LYS A 45 -15.49 -2.40 -3.77
C LYS A 45 -14.70 -3.69 -3.47
N TYR A 46 -13.55 -3.57 -2.82
CA TYR A 46 -12.62 -4.70 -2.64
C TYR A 46 -12.56 -5.25 -1.21
N GLY A 47 -13.21 -4.61 -0.24
CA GLY A 47 -13.24 -5.05 1.16
C GLY A 47 -11.88 -4.99 1.88
N LYS A 48 -10.91 -4.25 1.35
CA LYS A 48 -9.55 -4.12 1.91
C LYS A 48 -9.29 -2.69 2.36
N ARG A 49 -8.59 -2.53 3.49
CA ARG A 49 -8.23 -1.21 4.03
C ARG A 49 -7.01 -0.59 3.34
N SER A 50 -6.07 -1.42 2.91
CA SER A 50 -4.81 -0.99 2.29
C SER A 50 -4.33 -1.98 1.24
N PHE A 51 -3.53 -1.48 0.30
CA PHE A 51 -2.92 -2.28 -0.74
C PHE A 51 -1.50 -1.76 -1.07
N PRO A 52 -0.55 -2.63 -1.48
CA PRO A 52 0.77 -2.17 -1.91
C PRO A 52 0.70 -1.30 -3.17
N ILE A 53 1.38 -0.16 -3.09
CA ILE A 53 1.50 0.80 -4.18
C ILE A 53 2.38 0.24 -5.31
N ARG A 54 2.03 0.54 -6.57
CA ARG A 54 2.88 0.33 -7.74
C ARG A 54 2.96 1.57 -8.63
N LYS A 55 3.91 1.55 -9.56
CA LYS A 55 3.96 2.51 -10.67
C LYS A 55 2.62 2.50 -11.42
N GLY A 56 2.12 3.68 -11.79
CA GLY A 56 0.87 3.84 -12.52
C GLY A 56 -0.38 4.04 -11.65
N ASP A 57 -0.31 3.80 -10.33
CA ASP A 57 -1.44 4.12 -9.44
C ASP A 57 -1.62 5.64 -9.30
N THR A 58 -2.87 6.09 -9.20
CA THR A 58 -3.21 7.47 -8.87
C THR A 58 -3.37 7.59 -7.35
N VAL A 59 -2.66 8.56 -6.75
CA VAL A 59 -2.66 8.79 -5.31
C VAL A 59 -2.93 10.25 -4.97
N LYS A 60 -3.50 10.44 -3.78
CA LYS A 60 -3.68 11.73 -3.12
C LYS A 60 -2.84 11.78 -1.85
N ILE A 61 -2.15 12.89 -1.63
CA ILE A 61 -1.32 13.08 -0.42
C ILE A 61 -2.20 13.54 0.74
N GLN A 62 -2.12 12.82 1.86
CA GLN A 62 -2.89 13.14 3.07
C GLN A 62 -2.13 14.01 4.08
N ARG A 63 -0.81 13.88 4.15
CA ARG A 63 0.03 14.53 5.18
C ARG A 63 1.28 15.14 4.56
N GLY A 64 1.82 16.18 5.20
CA GLY A 64 3.03 16.89 4.79
C GLY A 64 2.75 18.14 3.96
N GLN A 65 3.82 18.77 3.45
CA GLN A 65 3.78 20.05 2.73
C GLN A 65 2.90 20.00 1.47
N TYR A 66 2.82 18.84 0.82
CA TYR A 66 2.07 18.65 -0.43
C TYR A 66 0.68 18.05 -0.22
N LYS A 67 0.12 18.17 0.99
CA LYS A 67 -1.22 17.68 1.33
C LYS A 67 -2.27 18.22 0.36
N GLY A 68 -3.19 17.35 -0.05
CA GLY A 68 -4.31 17.69 -0.93
C GLY A 68 -4.00 17.50 -2.42
N LYS A 69 -2.72 17.53 -2.82
CA LYS A 69 -2.32 17.27 -4.20
C LYS A 69 -2.53 15.80 -4.56
N SER A 70 -2.90 15.58 -5.81
CA SER A 70 -3.01 14.26 -6.43
C SER A 70 -2.03 14.13 -7.59
N GLY A 71 -1.59 12.91 -7.85
CA GLY A 71 -0.70 12.61 -8.98
C GLY A 71 -0.55 11.10 -9.18
N LYS A 72 -0.03 10.73 -10.35
CA LYS A 72 0.33 9.36 -10.66
C LYS A 72 1.70 9.02 -10.08
N ILE A 73 1.90 7.76 -9.72
CA ILE A 73 3.18 7.29 -9.23
C ILE A 73 4.09 6.93 -10.39
N GLU A 74 5.22 7.61 -10.45
CA GLU A 74 6.22 7.40 -11.49
C GLU A 74 7.23 6.32 -11.07
N LYS A 75 7.73 6.40 -9.83
CA LYS A 75 8.80 5.54 -9.33
C LYS A 75 8.54 5.08 -7.90
N VAL A 76 8.87 3.82 -7.65
CA VAL A 76 8.78 3.19 -6.33
C VAL A 76 10.12 2.54 -6.02
N LEU A 77 10.77 2.94 -4.92
CA LEU A 77 12.01 2.29 -4.46
C LEU A 77 11.74 1.50 -3.18
N LEU A 78 11.80 0.18 -3.32
CA LEU A 78 11.63 -0.79 -2.24
C LEU A 78 12.72 -0.67 -1.17
N LYS A 79 13.98 -0.40 -1.58
CA LYS A 79 15.13 -0.34 -0.66
C LYS A 79 14.92 0.71 0.44
N GLU A 80 14.38 1.87 0.04
CA GLU A 80 14.14 3.04 0.89
C GLU A 80 12.69 3.16 1.36
N THR A 81 11.79 2.31 0.88
CA THR A 81 10.33 2.40 1.13
C THR A 81 9.75 3.78 0.81
N LYS A 82 10.24 4.37 -0.29
CA LYS A 82 9.86 5.71 -0.76
C LYS A 82 9.21 5.64 -2.14
N VAL A 83 8.33 6.60 -2.39
CA VAL A 83 7.54 6.74 -3.60
C VAL A 83 7.71 8.14 -4.14
N TRP A 84 7.83 8.26 -5.46
CA TRP A 84 7.87 9.52 -6.18
C TRP A 84 6.60 9.66 -7.01
N VAL A 85 5.95 10.80 -6.86
CA VAL A 85 4.65 11.10 -7.44
C VAL A 85 4.82 12.28 -8.39
N GLU A 86 4.22 12.16 -9.56
CA GLU A 86 4.22 13.19 -10.58
C GLU A 86 3.55 14.48 -10.07
N GLY A 87 4.08 15.64 -10.47
CA GLY A 87 3.60 16.94 -10.01
C GLY A 87 4.07 17.35 -8.61
N ILE A 88 4.72 16.46 -7.85
CA ILE A 88 5.39 16.81 -6.59
C ILE A 88 6.91 16.81 -6.79
N SER A 89 7.46 18.01 -6.93
CA SER A 89 8.89 18.24 -7.12
C SER A 89 9.46 19.29 -6.16
N LEU A 90 10.77 19.19 -5.97
CA LEU A 90 11.64 20.18 -5.35
C LEU A 90 12.44 20.87 -6.46
N THR A 91 12.52 22.20 -6.39
CA THR A 91 13.44 23.00 -7.21
C THR A 91 14.80 23.03 -6.52
N LYS A 92 15.85 22.61 -7.23
CA LYS A 92 17.23 22.77 -6.79
C LYS A 92 17.70 24.21 -6.98
N ARG A 93 18.85 24.57 -6.40
CA ARG A 93 19.47 25.89 -6.59
C ARG A 93 19.78 26.18 -8.06
N ASP A 94 20.13 25.14 -8.81
CA ASP A 94 20.42 25.23 -10.25
C ASP A 94 19.14 25.36 -11.13
N GLY A 95 17.95 25.49 -10.52
CA GLY A 95 16.67 25.59 -11.22
C GLY A 95 16.06 24.26 -11.70
N SER A 96 16.85 23.17 -11.74
CA SER A 96 16.34 21.84 -12.10
C SER A 96 15.33 21.29 -11.09
N LYS A 97 14.32 20.55 -11.58
CA LYS A 97 13.27 19.93 -10.76
C LYS A 97 13.60 18.47 -10.48
N SER A 98 13.50 18.06 -9.22
CA SER A 98 13.62 16.66 -8.80
C SER A 98 12.37 16.25 -8.05
N PHE A 99 11.88 15.03 -8.26
CA PHE A 99 10.71 14.54 -7.54
C PHE A 99 10.97 14.45 -6.02
N TYR A 100 9.96 14.79 -5.24
CA TYR A 100 10.02 14.71 -3.78
C TYR A 100 9.76 13.27 -3.30
N PRO A 101 10.60 12.70 -2.42
CA PRO A 101 10.37 11.37 -1.89
C PRO A 101 9.28 11.37 -0.80
N ILE A 102 8.26 10.52 -0.96
CA ILE A 102 7.14 10.40 -0.03
C ILE A 102 7.07 8.99 0.56
N HIS A 103 6.74 8.89 1.85
CA HIS A 103 6.45 7.61 2.49
C HIS A 103 5.02 7.14 2.15
N PRO A 104 4.80 5.87 1.77
CA PRO A 104 3.51 5.34 1.30
C PRO A 104 2.36 5.51 2.30
N SER A 105 2.64 5.51 3.61
CA SER A 105 1.60 5.71 4.64
C SER A 105 0.92 7.08 4.57
N ASN A 106 1.56 8.07 3.94
CA ASN A 106 1.03 9.43 3.80
C ASN A 106 0.18 9.58 2.54
N LEU A 107 0.02 8.50 1.77
CA LEU A 107 -0.73 8.46 0.52
C LEU A 107 -2.08 7.76 0.71
N LEU A 108 -3.06 8.22 -0.06
CA LEU A 108 -4.34 7.57 -0.27
C LEU A 108 -4.44 7.19 -1.76
N ILE A 109 -4.65 5.92 -2.06
CA ILE A 109 -4.88 5.45 -3.43
C ILE A 109 -6.29 5.83 -3.83
N THR A 110 -6.42 6.61 -4.90
CA THR A 110 -7.71 6.95 -5.52
C THR A 110 -8.06 5.96 -6.61
N GLU A 111 -7.08 5.56 -7.42
CA GLU A 111 -7.26 4.64 -8.54
C GLU A 111 -6.09 3.63 -8.57
N LEU A 112 -6.42 2.38 -8.88
CA LEU A 112 -5.46 1.29 -8.98
C LEU A 112 -5.20 0.96 -10.44
N ASP A 113 -3.93 0.81 -10.82
CA ASP A 113 -3.58 0.20 -12.10
C ASP A 113 -3.74 -1.33 -12.01
N LEU A 114 -4.74 -1.87 -12.73
CA LEU A 114 -5.11 -3.29 -12.74
C LEU A 114 -4.72 -4.01 -14.04
N THR A 115 -3.78 -3.45 -14.82
CA THR A 115 -3.24 -4.09 -16.03
C THR A 115 -2.68 -5.50 -15.76
N ASP A 116 -1.99 -5.70 -14.64
CA ASP A 116 -1.44 -7.00 -14.23
C ASP A 116 -2.51 -7.93 -13.63
N LYS A 117 -2.79 -9.05 -14.31
CA LYS A 117 -3.72 -10.11 -13.85
C LYS A 117 -3.38 -10.64 -12.46
N LYS A 118 -2.09 -10.78 -12.11
CA LYS A 118 -1.67 -11.26 -10.77
C LYS A 118 -2.02 -10.24 -9.70
N ARG A 119 -1.94 -8.94 -10.02
CA ARG A 119 -2.33 -7.87 -9.12
C ARG A 119 -3.83 -7.88 -8.85
N LYS A 120 -4.64 -8.00 -9.91
CA LYS A 120 -6.10 -8.13 -9.81
C LYS A 120 -6.47 -9.35 -8.97
N GLY A 121 -5.88 -10.52 -9.26
CA GLY A 121 -6.09 -11.72 -8.46
C GLY A 121 -5.69 -11.57 -6.99
N SER A 122 -4.58 -10.88 -6.68
CA SER A 122 -4.19 -10.60 -5.29
C SER A 122 -5.13 -9.60 -4.59
N LEU A 123 -5.75 -8.70 -5.33
CA LEU A 123 -6.72 -7.74 -4.82
C LEU A 123 -8.05 -8.43 -4.51
N GLU A 124 -8.50 -9.33 -5.39
CA GLU A 124 -9.75 -10.08 -5.27
C GLU A 124 -9.68 -11.27 -4.30
N ARG A 125 -8.47 -11.74 -3.93
CA ARG A 125 -8.30 -12.71 -2.83
C ARG A 125 -8.94 -12.17 -1.56
N LYS A 126 -10.15 -12.66 -1.28
CA LYS A 126 -10.93 -12.38 -0.09
C LYS A 126 -10.22 -12.95 1.13
N ASN A 127 -10.08 -12.13 2.17
CA ASN A 127 -9.92 -12.67 3.51
C ASN A 127 -11.24 -13.34 3.89
N GLY A 128 -11.21 -14.51 4.54
CA GLY A 128 -12.40 -15.34 4.82
C GLY A 128 -13.55 -14.61 5.54
N THR A 129 -13.31 -13.45 6.13
CA THR A 129 -14.32 -12.55 6.71
C THR A 129 -15.36 -12.03 5.71
N SER A 130 -14.95 -11.77 4.47
CA SER A 130 -15.86 -11.30 3.40
C SER A 130 -16.68 -12.42 2.75
N ILE A 131 -16.24 -13.67 2.90
CA ILE A 131 -17.02 -14.86 2.52
C ILE A 131 -18.18 -15.05 3.50
N LYS A 132 -17.91 -14.90 4.81
CA LYS A 132 -18.93 -15.01 5.89
C LYS A 132 -20.07 -13.99 5.77
N LYS A 133 -19.78 -12.76 5.33
CA LYS A 133 -20.79 -11.71 5.18
C LYS A 133 -21.73 -11.95 3.99
N GLN A 134 -21.20 -12.44 2.86
CA GLN A 134 -21.98 -12.78 1.67
C GLN A 134 -22.77 -14.07 1.83
N SER A 135 -22.27 -15.04 2.59
CA SER A 135 -23.06 -16.23 2.94
C SER A 135 -24.21 -15.89 3.88
N ALA A 136 -24.03 -14.94 4.81
CA ALA A 136 -25.08 -14.45 5.69
C ALA A 136 -26.16 -13.66 4.95
N GLU A 137 -25.77 -12.77 4.01
CA GLU A 137 -26.73 -12.06 3.13
C GLU A 137 -27.52 -13.03 2.25
N LYS A 138 -26.86 -14.05 1.66
CA LYS A 138 -27.54 -15.09 0.87
C LYS A 138 -28.48 -15.99 1.68
N LEU A 139 -28.20 -16.22 2.97
CA LEU A 139 -29.09 -16.98 3.87
C LEU A 139 -30.32 -16.13 4.26
N ALA A 140 -30.12 -14.84 4.54
CA ALA A 140 -31.20 -13.92 4.88
C ALA A 140 -32.16 -13.63 3.71
N ASP A 141 -31.66 -13.57 2.46
CA ASP A 141 -32.51 -13.44 1.27
C ASP A 141 -33.31 -14.73 0.97
N LYS A 142 -32.82 -15.89 1.42
CA LYS A 142 -33.51 -17.18 1.29
C LYS A 142 -34.61 -17.37 2.32
N GLU A 143 -34.46 -16.82 3.53
CA GLU A 143 -35.48 -16.83 4.59
C GLU A 143 -36.62 -15.83 4.33
N LYS A 144 -36.38 -14.75 3.59
CA LYS A 144 -37.40 -13.76 3.21
C LYS A 144 -38.21 -14.12 1.96
N GLY A 145 -37.82 -15.19 1.26
CA GLY A 145 -38.44 -15.67 0.03
C GLY A 145 -39.33 -16.91 0.20
N ASN A 146 -39.62 -17.31 1.43
CA ASN A 146 -40.59 -18.35 1.79
C ASN A 146 -41.76 -17.75 2.57
#